data_AF-A0A540MZH4-F1
#
_entry.id   AF-A0A540MZH4-F1
#
_cell.length_a   1.000
_cell.length_b   1.000
_cell.length_c   1.000
_cell.angle_alpha   90.00
_cell.angle_beta   90.00
_cell.angle_gamma   90.00
#
_symmetry.space_group_name_H-M   'P 1'
#
loop_
_entity.id
_entity.type
_entity.pdbx_description
1 polymer ?
#
loop_
_entity_poly.entity_id
_entity_poly.type
_entity_poly.pdbx_seq_one_letter_code
_entity_poly.pdbx_strand_id
1 'polypeptide(L)'
;MAGQLREEQQVTRPKVMKVDSVETWDSHVSQATNQGRPIIAHFTASWCMPSVAMNSFFEEIASDYPDVLFLTVDVDEVKEVATRLEIKAMPTFSLIRDGATVDKLVGANPEEIRKRIEGFFQSGRADVA
;
A
#
# COMPACT_ATOMS: atom_id res chain seq x y z
N MET A 1 20.36 10.44 42.67
CA MET A 1 21.38 10.90 41.71
C MET A 1 22.01 9.63 41.14
N ALA A 2 21.78 9.14 39.93
CA ALA A 2 21.08 9.64 38.76
C ALA A 2 20.10 8.57 38.27
N GLY A 3 18.95 9.00 37.75
CA GLY A 3 17.95 8.13 37.15
C GLY A 3 18.51 7.50 35.88
N GLN A 4 18.40 6.18 35.81
CA GLN A 4 18.66 5.41 34.61
C GLN A 4 17.51 5.65 33.63
N LEU A 5 17.74 6.54 32.65
CA LEU A 5 16.85 6.70 31.51
C LEU A 5 17.00 5.44 30.65
N ARG A 6 15.99 4.58 30.68
CA ARG A 6 15.79 3.54 29.68
C ARG A 6 15.18 4.25 28.46
N GLU A 7 15.94 4.31 27.38
CA GLU A 7 15.38 4.64 26.07
C GLU A 7 14.44 3.50 25.67
N GLU A 8 13.13 3.73 25.82
CA GLU A 8 12.12 2.88 25.21
C GLU A 8 12.23 3.04 23.69
N GLN A 9 12.98 2.14 23.07
CA GLN A 9 13.01 1.97 21.63
C GLN A 9 11.61 1.55 21.17
N GLN A 10 10.80 2.53 20.79
CA GLN A 10 9.61 2.28 19.98
C GLN A 10 10.09 1.71 18.64
N VAL A 11 9.97 0.39 18.49
CA VAL A 11 10.07 -0.28 17.19
C VAL A 11 8.89 0.22 16.36
N THR A 12 9.07 1.33 15.65
CA THR A 12 8.06 1.86 14.73
C THR A 12 7.87 0.85 13.61
N ARG A 13 6.74 0.12 13.63
CA ARG A 13 6.37 -0.74 12.49
C ARG A 13 6.27 0.14 11.25
N PRO A 14 6.85 -0.26 10.11
CA PRO A 14 6.74 0.53 8.89
C PRO A 14 5.26 0.60 8.48
N LYS A 15 4.77 1.82 8.23
CA LYS A 15 3.37 2.04 7.84
C LYS A 15 3.07 1.57 6.42
N VAL A 16 4.11 1.50 5.60
CA VAL A 16 4.10 0.92 4.26
C VAL A 16 5.01 -0.31 4.27
N MET A 17 4.46 -1.46 3.89
CA MET A 17 5.22 -2.72 3.86
C MET A 17 5.80 -2.94 2.46
N LYS A 18 7.12 -3.14 2.37
CA LYS A 18 7.75 -3.55 1.12
C LYS A 18 7.44 -5.03 0.84
N VAL A 19 7.07 -5.31 -0.40
CA VAL A 19 6.92 -6.67 -0.93
C VAL A 19 8.19 -6.99 -1.70
N ASP A 20 8.87 -8.06 -1.30
CA ASP A 20 10.15 -8.52 -1.87
C ASP A 20 10.05 -9.85 -2.62
N SER A 21 8.91 -10.52 -2.54
CA SER A 21 8.69 -11.84 -3.11
C SER A 21 7.20 -12.09 -3.33
N VAL A 22 6.91 -13.11 -4.15
CA VAL A 22 5.55 -13.58 -4.39
C VAL A 22 4.93 -14.13 -3.10
N GLU A 23 5.73 -14.80 -2.26
CA GLU A 23 5.27 -15.34 -0.98
C GLU A 23 4.87 -14.23 0.00
N THR A 24 5.66 -13.15 0.10
CA THR A 24 5.30 -12.01 0.96
C THR A 24 4.04 -11.30 0.45
N TRP A 25 3.87 -11.18 -0.87
CA TRP A 25 2.62 -10.70 -1.47
C TRP A 25 1.41 -11.57 -1.07
N ASP A 26 1.47 -12.87 -1.35
CA ASP A 26 0.35 -13.79 -1.10
C ASP A 26 0.00 -13.86 0.40
N SER A 27 1.02 -13.82 1.27
CA SER A 27 0.85 -13.74 2.72
C SER A 27 0.14 -12.46 3.17
N HIS A 28 0.56 -11.29 2.66
CA HIS A 28 -0.09 -10.02 2.98
C HIS A 28 -1.54 -9.95 2.50
N VAL A 29 -1.80 -10.39 1.27
CA VAL A 29 -3.15 -10.40 0.69
C VAL A 29 -4.07 -11.34 1.46
N SER A 30 -3.60 -12.55 1.77
CA SER A 30 -4.38 -13.53 2.57
C SER A 30 -4.68 -13.00 3.97
N GLN A 31 -3.67 -12.48 4.68
CA GLN A 31 -3.87 -11.93 6.03
C GLN A 31 -4.84 -10.75 6.04
N ALA A 32 -4.70 -9.81 5.11
CA ALA A 32 -5.57 -8.64 5.02
C ALA A 32 -7.00 -9.05 4.68
N THR A 33 -7.19 -9.99 3.74
CA THR A 33 -8.51 -10.53 3.38
C THR A 33 -9.19 -11.19 4.57
N ASN A 34 -8.47 -12.04 5.32
CA ASN A 34 -9.00 -12.68 6.52
C ASN A 34 -9.38 -11.69 7.63
N GLN A 35 -8.77 -10.50 7.63
CA GLN A 35 -9.05 -9.42 8.58
C GLN A 35 -10.11 -8.43 8.07
N GLY A 36 -10.64 -8.60 6.85
CA GLY A 36 -11.49 -7.60 6.21
C GLY A 36 -10.76 -6.26 5.99
N ARG A 37 -9.43 -6.30 5.96
CA ARG A 37 -8.58 -5.11 5.84
C ARG A 37 -8.33 -4.80 4.36
N PRO A 38 -8.73 -3.63 3.86
CA PRO A 38 -8.42 -3.22 2.51
C PRO A 38 -6.90 -3.04 2.31
N ILE A 39 -6.46 -3.19 1.06
CA ILE A 39 -5.06 -3.02 0.68
C ILE A 39 -4.96 -1.93 -0.40
N ILE A 40 -3.93 -1.08 -0.28
CA ILE A 40 -3.51 -0.18 -1.34
C ILE A 40 -2.08 -0.53 -1.70
N ALA A 41 -1.85 -0.94 -2.94
CA ALA A 41 -0.54 -1.34 -3.43
C ALA A 41 0.03 -0.31 -4.41
N HIS A 42 1.19 0.26 -4.10
CA HIS A 42 1.97 1.12 -4.99
C HIS A 42 2.99 0.28 -5.76
N PHE A 43 2.71 0.06 -7.04
CA PHE A 43 3.64 -0.52 -7.99
C PHE A 43 4.60 0.56 -8.49
N THR A 44 5.87 0.40 -8.11
CA THR A 44 6.94 1.37 -8.31
C THR A 44 8.08 0.79 -9.13
N ALA A 45 9.01 1.66 -9.54
CA ALA A 45 10.28 1.27 -10.10
C ALA A 45 11.33 2.33 -9.76
N SER A 46 12.52 1.89 -9.36
CA SER A 46 13.64 2.79 -8.99
C SER A 46 14.05 3.77 -10.10
N TRP A 47 13.90 3.37 -11.37
CA TRP A 47 14.21 4.20 -12.55
C TRP A 47 13.06 5.15 -12.94
N CYS A 48 11.90 5.05 -12.31
CA CYS A 48 10.76 5.92 -12.58
C CYS A 48 10.75 7.09 -11.59
N MET A 49 11.34 8.23 -11.97
CA MET A 49 11.38 9.42 -11.11
C MET A 49 10.01 9.89 -10.60
N PRO A 50 8.93 9.93 -11.42
CA PRO A 50 7.59 10.22 -10.92
C PRO A 50 7.15 9.22 -9.84
N SER A 51 7.50 7.94 -9.95
CA SER A 51 7.18 6.93 -8.94
C SER A 51 7.94 7.15 -7.63
N VAL A 52 9.23 7.48 -7.72
CA VAL A 52 10.07 7.80 -6.55
C VAL A 52 9.50 9.01 -5.79
N ALA A 53 9.05 10.04 -6.50
CA ALA A 53 8.41 11.21 -5.90
C ALA A 53 7.12 10.86 -5.14
N MET A 54 6.41 9.81 -5.57
CA MET A 54 5.18 9.35 -4.92
C MET A 54 5.43 8.57 -3.62
N ASN A 55 6.64 8.09 -3.35
CA ASN A 55 6.93 7.30 -2.14
C ASN A 55 6.59 8.07 -0.86
N SER A 56 7.05 9.33 -0.74
CA SER A 56 6.80 10.14 0.46
C SER A 56 5.32 10.48 0.65
N PHE A 57 4.62 10.77 -0.45
CA PHE A 57 3.17 10.97 -0.41
C PHE A 57 2.43 9.70 0.01
N PHE A 58 2.88 8.54 -0.46
CA PHE A 58 2.28 7.26 -0.10
C PHE A 58 2.47 6.93 1.39
N GLU A 59 3.64 7.24 1.96
CA GLU A 59 3.90 7.14 3.41
C GLU A 59 3.04 8.12 4.24
N GLU A 60 2.83 9.34 3.74
CA GLU A 60 1.95 10.32 4.37
C GLU A 60 0.51 9.79 4.41
N ILE A 61 -0.03 9.32 3.28
CA ILE A 61 -1.37 8.73 3.26
C ILE A 61 -1.45 7.49 4.16
N ALA A 62 -0.43 6.63 4.16
CA ALA A 62 -0.42 5.46 5.03
C ALA A 62 -0.51 5.83 6.52
N SER A 63 -0.10 7.05 6.88
CA SER A 63 -0.24 7.59 8.23
C SER A 63 -1.65 8.01 8.59
N ASP A 64 -2.44 8.46 7.62
CA ASP A 64 -3.83 8.89 7.81
C ASP A 64 -4.80 7.71 7.95
N TYR A 65 -4.42 6.53 7.42
CA TYR A 65 -5.31 5.37 7.30
C TYR A 65 -4.72 4.09 7.96
N PRO A 66 -4.68 4.00 9.30
CA PRO A 66 -4.08 2.86 10.01
C PRO A 66 -4.80 1.53 9.76
N ASP A 67 -6.10 1.57 9.45
CA ASP A 67 -6.93 0.38 9.20
C ASP A 67 -6.76 -0.18 7.79
N VAL A 68 -5.75 0.27 7.05
CA VAL A 68 -5.52 -0.08 5.63
C VAL A 68 -4.10 -0.57 5.47
N LEU A 69 -3.92 -1.66 4.74
CA LEU A 69 -2.60 -2.20 4.48
C LEU A 69 -2.00 -1.50 3.26
N PHE A 70 -0.92 -0.75 3.47
CA PHE A 70 -0.17 -0.12 2.38
C PHE A 70 1.00 -1.01 2.00
N LEU A 71 1.08 -1.37 0.72
CA LEU A 71 2.15 -2.20 0.16
C LEU A 71 2.90 -1.42 -0.91
N THR A 72 4.23 -1.53 -0.93
CA THR A 72 5.05 -1.08 -2.05
C THR A 72 5.63 -2.30 -2.75
N VAL A 73 5.48 -2.36 -4.08
CA VAL A 73 5.97 -3.44 -4.92
C VAL A 73 6.86 -2.84 -6.00
N ASP A 74 8.16 -3.14 -5.96
CA ASP A 74 9.04 -2.81 -7.08
C ASP A 74 8.81 -3.84 -8.19
N VAL A 75 8.44 -3.36 -9.38
CA VAL A 75 8.09 -4.24 -10.51
C VAL A 75 9.27 -5.01 -11.08
N ASP A 76 10.51 -4.56 -10.85
CA ASP A 76 11.71 -5.28 -11.28
C ASP A 76 12.12 -6.35 -10.27
N GLU A 77 11.84 -6.13 -8.98
CA GLU A 77 12.10 -7.12 -7.93
C GLU A 77 11.05 -8.24 -7.94
N VAL A 78 9.75 -7.90 -8.08
CA VAL A 78 8.64 -8.86 -7.96
C VAL A 78 7.79 -8.90 -9.24
N LYS A 79 8.45 -9.19 -10.37
CA LYS A 79 7.87 -9.20 -11.73
C LYS A 79 6.60 -10.03 -11.86
N GLU A 80 6.54 -11.16 -11.18
CA GLU A 80 5.39 -12.06 -11.26
C GLU A 80 4.12 -11.42 -10.69
N VAL A 81 4.22 -10.71 -9.55
CA VAL A 81 3.10 -9.99 -8.95
C VAL A 81 2.63 -8.87 -9.88
N ALA A 82 3.56 -8.09 -10.43
CA ALA A 82 3.24 -7.04 -11.40
C ALA A 82 2.51 -7.62 -12.64
N THR A 83 2.93 -8.80 -13.11
CA THR A 83 2.28 -9.50 -14.22
C THR A 83 0.88 -9.99 -13.85
N ARG A 84 0.71 -10.62 -12.67
CA ARG A 84 -0.59 -11.10 -12.16
C ARG A 84 -1.62 -9.98 -12.06
N LEU A 85 -1.18 -8.78 -11.65
CA LEU A 85 -2.04 -7.60 -11.55
C LEU A 85 -2.07 -6.74 -12.82
N GLU A 86 -1.54 -7.23 -13.94
CA GLU A 86 -1.55 -6.56 -15.24
C GLU A 86 -0.98 -5.12 -15.19
N ILE A 87 0.08 -4.91 -14.43
CA ILE A 87 0.72 -3.60 -14.28
C ILE A 87 1.53 -3.30 -15.55
N LYS A 88 1.20 -2.18 -16.21
CA LYS A 88 1.77 -1.79 -17.51
C LYS A 88 2.56 -0.48 -17.47
N ALA A 89 2.48 0.26 -16.37
CA ALA A 89 3.13 1.56 -16.20
C ALA A 89 3.38 1.85 -14.72
N MET A 90 4.37 2.69 -14.45
CA MET A 90 4.70 3.13 -13.09
C MET A 90 4.62 4.66 -12.99
N PRO A 91 4.17 5.20 -11.85
CA PRO A 91 3.55 4.46 -10.75
C PRO A 91 2.15 3.94 -11.13
N THR A 92 1.77 2.78 -10.58
CA THR A 92 0.37 2.32 -10.56
C THR A 92 -0.04 2.05 -9.13
N PHE A 93 -1.26 2.45 -8.76
CA PHE A 93 -1.85 2.20 -7.46
C PHE A 93 -3.05 1.27 -7.63
N SER A 94 -3.01 0.11 -6.99
CA SER A 94 -4.12 -0.85 -6.99
C SER A 94 -4.83 -0.84 -5.64
N LEU A 95 -6.15 -0.65 -5.67
CA LEU A 95 -7.02 -0.76 -4.51
C LEU A 95 -7.62 -2.16 -4.50
N ILE A 96 -7.41 -2.89 -3.42
CA ILE A 96 -7.76 -4.31 -3.32
C ILE A 96 -8.65 -4.51 -2.09
N ARG A 97 -9.74 -5.27 -2.28
CA ARG A 97 -10.67 -5.71 -1.24
C ARG A 97 -10.99 -7.18 -1.49
N ASP A 98 -11.04 -7.96 -0.41
CA ASP A 98 -11.36 -9.40 -0.46
C ASP A 98 -10.53 -10.18 -1.48
N GLY A 99 -9.23 -9.85 -1.56
CA GLY A 99 -8.28 -10.46 -2.49
C GLY A 99 -8.42 -10.02 -3.96
N ALA A 100 -9.40 -9.18 -4.31
CA ALA A 100 -9.65 -8.72 -5.67
C ALA A 100 -9.29 -7.24 -5.85
N THR A 101 -8.69 -6.90 -7.00
CA THR A 101 -8.47 -5.49 -7.35
C THR A 101 -9.79 -4.85 -7.77
N VAL A 102 -10.25 -3.85 -7.02
CA VAL A 102 -11.51 -3.15 -7.29
C VAL A 102 -11.32 -1.87 -8.09
N ASP A 103 -10.14 -1.25 -7.99
CA ASP A 103 -9.79 -0.05 -8.75
C ASP A 103 -8.27 0.01 -8.98
N LYS A 104 -7.88 0.66 -10.08
CA LYS A 104 -6.50 0.93 -10.44
C LYS A 104 -6.35 2.38 -10.91
N LEU A 105 -5.33 3.05 -10.40
CA LEU A 105 -4.90 4.35 -10.91
C LEU A 105 -3.50 4.25 -11.50
N VAL A 106 -3.33 4.76 -12.71
CA VAL A 106 -2.02 4.85 -13.38
C VAL A 106 -1.56 6.31 -13.37
N GLY A 107 -0.30 6.53 -13.00
CA GLY A 107 0.36 7.83 -13.02
C GLY A 107 0.48 8.49 -11.65
N ALA A 108 1.37 9.48 -11.58
CA ALA A 108 1.67 10.25 -10.38
C ALA A 108 0.67 11.41 -10.22
N ASN A 109 -0.49 11.14 -9.61
CA ASN A 109 -1.49 12.15 -9.29
C ASN A 109 -1.96 12.04 -7.82
N PRO A 110 -1.28 12.71 -6.89
CA PRO A 110 -1.60 12.69 -5.46
C PRO A 110 -3.08 12.95 -5.13
N GLU A 111 -3.65 14.00 -5.71
CA GLU A 111 -5.03 14.42 -5.42
C GLU A 111 -6.04 13.34 -5.84
N GLU A 112 -5.87 12.76 -7.03
CA GLU A 112 -6.74 11.70 -7.52
C GLU A 112 -6.60 10.40 -6.71
N ILE A 113 -5.38 10.07 -6.24
CA ILE A 113 -5.14 8.92 -5.36
C ILE A 113 -5.89 9.09 -4.05
N ARG A 114 -5.71 10.25 -3.40
CA ARG A 114 -6.39 10.56 -2.13
C ARG A 114 -7.90 10.44 -2.29
N LYS A 115 -8.46 11.04 -3.34
CA LYS A 115 -9.89 10.98 -3.65
C LYS A 115 -10.39 9.54 -3.85
N ARG A 116 -9.66 8.71 -4.58
CA ARG A 116 -10.04 7.30 -4.81
C ARG A 116 -9.99 6.47 -3.54
N ILE A 117 -8.98 6.69 -2.71
CA ILE A 117 -8.84 6.06 -1.40
C ILE A 117 -10.04 6.43 -0.50
N GLU A 118 -10.39 7.72 -0.44
CA GLU A 118 -11.56 8.19 0.31
C GLU A 118 -12.88 7.58 -0.20
N GLY A 119 -13.09 7.60 -1.52
CA GLY A 119 -14.29 7.01 -2.14
C GLY A 119 -14.40 5.50 -1.94
N PHE A 120 -13.27 4.80 -1.94
CA PHE A 120 -13.21 3.37 -1.66
C PHE A 120 -13.65 3.03 -0.24
N PHE A 121 -13.38 3.87 0.77
CA PHE A 121 -13.91 3.65 2.12
C PHE A 121 -15.40 3.95 2.24
N GLN A 122 -15.91 4.92 1.49
CA GLN A 122 -17.33 5.25 1.50
C GLN A 122 -18.18 4.14 0.87
N SER A 123 -17.67 3.49 -0.19
CA SER A 123 -18.37 2.39 -0.85
C SER A 123 -18.40 1.08 -0.04
N GLY A 124 -17.46 0.89 0.90
CA GLY A 124 -17.42 -0.27 1.81
C GLY A 124 -18.17 -0.10 3.14
N ARG A 125 -18.90 1.01 3.31
CA ARG A 125 -19.83 1.19 4.43
C ARG A 125 -21.30 1.06 4.00
N ALA A 126 -21.59 1.14 2.70
CA ALA A 126 -22.94 1.10 2.17
C ALA A 126 -23.48 -0.33 1.99
N ASP A 127 -22.61 -1.33 2.02
CA ASP A 127 -22.86 -2.76 1.88
C ASP A 127 -23.11 -3.49 3.22
N VAL A 128 -22.95 -2.79 4.35
CA VAL A 128 -23.17 -3.31 5.71
C VAL A 128 -24.45 -2.74 6.36
N ALA A 129 -25.31 -2.06 5.59
CA ALA A 129 -26.57 -1.48 6.05
C ALA A 129 -27.80 -2.28 5.62
#